data_AF-F2S875-F1
#
_entry.id   AF-F2S875-F1
#
_cell.length_a   1.000
_cell.length_b   1.000
_cell.length_c   1.000
_cell.angle_alpha   90.00
_cell.angle_beta   90.00
_cell.angle_gamma   90.00
#
_symmetry.space_group_name_H-M   'P 1'
#
loop_
_entity.id
_entity.type
_entity.pdbx_description
1 polymer ?
#
loop_
_entity_poly.entity_id
_entity_poly.type
_entity_poly.pdbx_seq_one_letter_code
_entity_poly.pdbx_strand_id
1 'polypeptide(L)'
;MGRADEITMTSDAYAKDTGADIEKHNVVTTGVELKRRLKSRHLQMIAIGGTIGTGLFIGSGSAVAKSGPAGALIAYAFVGSLVFSVIASLGEMATYIPIPGAFTSYATRFVDPSLGFAMGWIYWFSWAITFALELTATGLIIHS
;
A
#
# COMPACT_ATOMS: atom_id res chain seq x y z
N MET A 1 -13.30 -0.63 -56.90
CA MET A 1 -13.13 -1.24 -55.56
C MET A 1 -12.04 -0.45 -54.84
N GLY A 2 -12.38 0.45 -53.92
CA GLY A 2 -11.35 1.26 -53.25
C GLY A 2 -11.88 2.39 -52.35
N ARG A 3 -12.90 2.13 -51.53
CA ARG A 3 -13.38 3.10 -50.52
C ARG A 3 -13.94 2.48 -49.23
N ALA A 4 -14.16 1.16 -49.20
CA ALA A 4 -14.48 0.42 -47.97
C ALA A 4 -13.22 0.03 -47.18
N ASP A 5 -12.05 0.11 -47.80
CA ASP A 5 -10.78 -0.38 -47.25
C ASP A 5 -10.06 0.71 -46.43
N GLU A 6 -10.37 1.99 -46.70
CA GLU A 6 -9.77 3.16 -46.06
C GLU A 6 -10.37 3.44 -44.67
N ILE A 7 -11.63 3.07 -44.45
CA ILE A 7 -12.35 3.31 -43.19
C ILE A 7 -12.06 2.23 -42.13
N THR A 8 -11.66 1.03 -42.56
CA THR A 8 -11.22 -0.04 -41.65
C THR A 8 -9.76 0.16 -41.21
N MET A 9 -8.90 0.73 -42.06
CA MET A 9 -7.50 1.01 -41.70
C MET A 9 -7.33 2.16 -40.70
N THR A 10 -8.32 3.04 -40.53
CA THR A 10 -8.23 4.12 -39.52
C THR A 10 -8.71 3.69 -38.13
N SER A 11 -9.61 2.72 -38.01
CA SER A 11 -10.05 2.18 -36.70
C SER A 11 -8.97 1.30 -36.06
N ASP A 12 -8.26 0.53 -36.88
CA ASP A 12 -7.26 -0.42 -36.39
C ASP A 12 -5.93 0.27 -36.02
N ALA A 13 -5.69 1.47 -36.56
CA ALA A 13 -4.58 2.34 -36.17
C ALA A 13 -4.84 3.05 -34.83
N TYR A 14 -6.11 3.29 -34.45
CA TYR A 14 -6.45 3.90 -33.16
C TYR A 14 -6.44 2.89 -32.00
N ALA A 15 -6.71 1.61 -32.27
CA ALA A 15 -6.78 0.58 -31.24
C ALA A 15 -5.41 -0.02 -30.84
N LYS A 16 -4.31 0.32 -31.53
CA LYS A 16 -3.02 -0.37 -31.38
C LYS A 16 -1.94 0.41 -30.60
N ASP A 17 -2.20 1.65 -30.20
CA ASP A 17 -1.20 2.52 -29.57
C ASP A 17 -1.45 2.81 -28.08
N THR A 18 -2.59 2.42 -27.49
CA THR A 18 -2.90 2.70 -26.07
C THR A 18 -2.28 1.69 -25.09
N GLY A 19 -1.30 0.90 -25.53
CA GLY A 19 -0.83 -0.29 -24.81
C GLY A 19 0.60 -0.28 -24.30
N ALA A 20 1.43 0.73 -24.62
CA ALA A 20 2.88 0.54 -24.49
C ALA A 20 3.73 1.80 -24.28
N ASP A 21 3.33 2.73 -23.42
CA ASP A 21 4.17 3.91 -23.13
C ASP A 21 3.83 4.55 -21.78
N ILE A 22 4.07 3.81 -20.70
CA ILE A 22 4.37 4.45 -19.40
C ILE A 22 5.79 4.99 -19.49
N GLU A 23 5.96 6.09 -20.22
CA GLU A 23 7.23 6.78 -20.39
C GLU A 23 7.31 8.02 -19.49
N LYS A 24 8.27 7.95 -18.56
CA LYS A 24 9.04 9.05 -17.95
C LYS A 24 8.27 10.12 -17.16
N HIS A 25 8.27 9.93 -15.84
CA HIS A 25 8.51 11.05 -14.93
C HIS A 25 9.94 10.96 -14.39
N ASN A 26 10.82 11.76 -14.98
CA ASN A 26 12.21 11.94 -14.57
C ASN A 26 12.22 12.87 -13.35
N VAL A 27 12.13 12.30 -12.14
CA VAL A 27 12.50 13.03 -10.93
C VAL A 27 14.01 12.92 -10.81
N VAL A 28 14.70 14.01 -11.17
CA VAL A 28 16.12 14.20 -10.87
C VAL A 28 16.26 14.22 -9.34
N THR A 29 16.52 13.05 -8.75
CA THR A 29 16.95 12.90 -7.36
C THR A 29 18.39 12.45 -7.38
N THR A 30 19.27 13.33 -6.95
CA THR A 30 20.70 13.08 -6.79
C THR A 30 20.92 11.90 -5.83
N GLY A 31 21.35 10.76 -6.37
CA GLY A 31 22.10 9.73 -5.66
C GLY A 31 21.35 8.76 -4.75
N VAL A 32 20.50 7.87 -5.31
CA VAL A 32 20.54 6.40 -5.13
C VAL A 32 19.72 5.83 -6.28
N GLU A 33 20.37 5.27 -7.29
CA GLU A 33 19.70 4.55 -8.37
C GLU A 33 19.12 3.24 -7.80
N LEU A 34 17.87 3.29 -7.32
CA LEU A 34 17.15 2.09 -6.89
C LEU A 34 17.02 1.16 -8.10
N LYS A 35 17.80 0.07 -8.10
CA LYS A 35 17.68 -1.01 -9.08
C LYS A 35 16.25 -1.56 -9.00
N ARG A 36 15.37 -1.11 -9.89
CA ARG A 36 13.98 -1.54 -10.01
C ARG A 36 13.92 -2.99 -10.53
N ARG A 37 14.25 -3.94 -9.65
CA ARG A 37 14.28 -5.38 -9.95
C ARG A 37 12.93 -6.07 -9.73
N LEU A 38 11.97 -5.38 -9.10
CA LEU A 38 10.65 -5.92 -8.83
C LEU A 38 9.67 -5.50 -9.92
N LYS A 39 9.25 -6.48 -10.73
CA LYS A 39 8.16 -6.33 -11.71
C LYS A 39 6.84 -6.10 -10.95
N SER A 40 5.90 -5.38 -11.58
CA SER A 40 4.56 -5.06 -11.02
C SER A 40 3.85 -6.28 -10.41
N ARG A 41 3.96 -7.46 -11.05
CA ARG A 41 3.43 -8.73 -10.56
C ARG A 41 3.98 -9.17 -9.19
N HIS A 42 5.26 -8.92 -8.91
CA HIS A 42 5.85 -9.24 -7.59
C HIS A 42 5.31 -8.32 -6.50
N LEU A 43 5.11 -7.03 -6.83
CA LEU A 43 4.52 -6.07 -5.90
C LEU A 43 3.09 -6.47 -5.51
N GLN A 44 2.30 -6.90 -6.49
CA GLN A 44 0.94 -7.42 -6.26
C GLN A 44 0.98 -8.71 -5.42
N MET A 45 1.90 -9.63 -5.69
CA MET A 45 2.07 -10.84 -4.87
C MET A 45 2.46 -10.53 -3.42
N ILE A 46 3.33 -9.54 -3.19
CA ILE A 46 3.69 -9.10 -1.83
C ILE A 46 2.47 -8.50 -1.12
N ALA A 47 1.70 -7.65 -1.80
CA ALA A 47 0.50 -7.03 -1.23
C ALA A 47 -0.57 -8.08 -0.87
N ILE A 48 -0.82 -9.05 -1.77
CA ILE A 48 -1.76 -10.14 -1.52
C ILE A 48 -1.24 -11.05 -0.39
N GLY A 49 0.05 -11.38 -0.40
CA GLY A 49 0.66 -12.24 0.62
C GLY A 49 0.63 -11.63 2.02
N GLY A 50 0.85 -10.31 2.13
CA GLY A 50 0.78 -9.61 3.42
C GLY A 50 -0.65 -9.49 3.97
N THR A 51 -1.64 -9.27 3.10
CA THR A 51 -3.05 -9.08 3.50
C THR A 51 -3.77 -10.40 3.79
N ILE A 52 -3.56 -11.43 2.97
CA ILE A 52 -4.14 -12.77 3.16
C ILE A 52 -3.38 -13.59 4.23
N GLY A 53 -2.17 -13.16 4.62
CA GLY A 53 -1.30 -13.86 5.55
C GLY A 53 -1.87 -14.10 6.95
N THR A 54 -0.98 -14.29 7.94
CA THR A 54 -1.36 -14.65 9.31
C THR A 54 -2.35 -13.68 9.97
N GLY A 55 -2.34 -12.40 9.58
CA GLY A 55 -3.21 -11.36 10.13
C GLY A 55 -4.70 -11.65 9.97
N LEU A 56 -5.15 -12.12 8.80
CA LEU A 56 -6.57 -12.42 8.58
C LEU A 56 -6.98 -13.65 9.39
N PHE A 57 -6.17 -14.70 9.44
CA PHE A 57 -6.52 -15.95 10.13
C PHE A 57 -6.43 -15.83 11.66
N ILE A 58 -5.36 -15.24 12.19
CA ILE A 58 -5.18 -15.04 13.64
C ILE A 58 -6.15 -13.96 14.16
N GLY A 59 -6.31 -12.87 13.41
CA GLY A 59 -7.21 -11.78 13.76
C GLY A 59 -8.68 -12.20 13.72
N SER A 60 -9.12 -12.85 12.63
CA SER A 60 -10.53 -13.24 12.48
C SER A 60 -10.96 -14.30 13.49
N GLY A 61 -10.10 -15.24 13.86
CA GLY A 61 -10.42 -16.26 14.87
C GLY A 61 -10.77 -15.64 16.22
N SER A 62 -9.97 -14.67 16.69
CA SER A 62 -10.24 -13.97 17.94
C SER A 62 -11.40 -12.98 17.84
N ALA A 63 -11.55 -12.30 16.69
CA ALA A 63 -12.62 -11.33 16.46
C ALA A 63 -13.99 -12.00 16.41
N VAL A 64 -14.13 -13.13 15.70
CA VAL A 64 -15.38 -13.89 15.62
C VAL A 64 -15.73 -14.51 16.98
N ALA A 65 -14.75 -15.03 17.71
CA ALA A 65 -14.98 -15.61 19.05
C ALA A 65 -15.47 -14.57 20.08
N LYS A 66 -15.00 -13.32 20.01
CA LYS A 66 -15.39 -12.25 20.94
C LYS A 66 -16.65 -11.47 20.52
N SER A 67 -16.84 -11.22 19.23
CA SER A 67 -17.91 -10.31 18.73
C SER A 67 -19.09 -11.02 18.05
N GLY A 68 -19.00 -12.34 17.86
CA GLY A 68 -19.96 -13.12 17.08
C GLY A 68 -19.85 -12.88 15.57
N PRO A 69 -20.47 -13.74 14.73
CA PRO A 69 -20.31 -13.70 13.28
C PRO A 69 -20.86 -12.40 12.65
N ALA A 70 -21.98 -11.88 13.15
CA ALA A 70 -22.55 -10.63 12.66
C ALA A 70 -21.72 -9.40 13.06
N GLY A 71 -21.21 -9.37 14.30
CA GLY A 71 -20.36 -8.28 14.81
C GLY A 71 -19.02 -8.19 14.07
N ALA A 72 -18.40 -9.34 13.78
CA ALA A 72 -17.16 -9.40 13.03
C ALA A 72 -17.30 -8.86 11.60
N LEU A 73 -18.40 -9.17 10.91
CA LEU A 73 -18.65 -8.68 9.55
C LEU A 73 -18.89 -7.16 9.51
N ILE A 74 -19.68 -6.64 10.45
CA ILE A 74 -19.94 -5.19 10.54
C ILE A 74 -18.65 -4.44 10.87
N ALA A 75 -17.86 -4.94 11.82
CA ALA A 75 -16.56 -4.36 12.16
C ALA A 75 -15.59 -4.39 10.97
N TYR A 76 -15.53 -5.51 10.23
CA TYR A 76 -14.70 -5.64 9.04
C TYR A 76 -15.11 -4.66 7.93
N ALA A 77 -16.41 -4.53 7.65
CA ALA A 77 -16.92 -3.59 6.66
C ALA A 77 -16.66 -2.12 7.06
N PHE A 78 -16.88 -1.79 8.33
CA PHE A 78 -16.65 -0.44 8.85
C PHE A 78 -15.17 -0.04 8.78
N VAL A 79 -14.28 -0.85 9.36
CA VAL A 79 -12.84 -0.59 9.33
C VAL A 79 -12.31 -0.64 7.89
N GLY A 80 -12.78 -1.58 7.08
CA GLY A 80 -12.43 -1.68 5.66
C GLY A 80 -12.78 -0.41 4.88
N SER A 81 -13.95 0.19 5.13
CA SER A 81 -14.35 1.44 4.48
C SER A 81 -13.45 2.63 4.85
N LEU A 82 -13.04 2.73 6.12
CA LEU A 82 -12.12 3.76 6.59
C LEU A 82 -10.74 3.60 5.95
N VAL A 83 -10.19 2.38 5.97
CA VAL A 83 -8.89 2.08 5.37
C VAL A 83 -8.90 2.30 3.87
N PHE A 84 -9.97 1.90 3.17
CA PHE A 84 -10.14 2.15 1.74
C PHE A 84 -10.10 3.64 1.42
N SER A 85 -10.84 4.46 2.18
CA SER A 85 -10.84 5.91 2.00
C SER A 85 -9.44 6.53 2.21
N VAL A 86 -8.69 6.05 3.21
CA VAL A 86 -7.33 6.52 3.48
C VAL A 86 -6.38 6.13 2.34
N ILE A 87 -6.41 4.87 1.90
CA ILE A 87 -5.54 4.39 0.81
C ILE A 87 -5.87 5.10 -0.51
N ALA A 88 -7.15 5.35 -0.80
CA ALA A 88 -7.57 6.10 -1.98
C ALA A 88 -7.01 7.54 -1.95
N SER A 89 -7.13 8.24 -0.82
CA SER A 89 -6.57 9.58 -0.65
C SER A 89 -5.04 9.60 -0.75
N LEU A 90 -4.36 8.63 -0.13
CA LEU A 90 -2.91 8.48 -0.22
C LEU A 90 -2.46 8.11 -1.64
N GLY A 91 -3.26 7.34 -2.37
CA GLY A 91 -2.99 6.95 -3.75
C GLY A 91 -2.91 8.16 -4.67
N GLU A 92 -3.91 9.05 -4.58
CA GLU A 92 -3.93 10.31 -5.34
C GLU A 92 -2.77 11.25 -4.95
N MET A 93 -2.37 11.27 -3.67
CA MET A 93 -1.20 12.05 -3.25
C MET A 93 0.14 11.44 -3.72
N ALA A 94 0.24 10.11 -3.76
CA ALA A 94 1.44 9.39 -4.20
C ALA A 94 1.66 9.47 -5.72
N THR A 95 0.60 9.58 -6.51
CA THR A 95 0.70 9.85 -7.96
C THR A 95 1.02 11.31 -8.25
N TYR A 96 0.53 12.25 -7.42
CA TYR A 96 0.76 13.69 -7.60
C TYR A 96 2.18 14.16 -7.22
N ILE A 97 2.77 13.63 -6.13
CA ILE A 97 4.15 13.94 -5.76
C ILE A 97 4.92 12.65 -5.46
N PRO A 98 5.61 12.04 -6.44
CA PRO A 98 6.40 10.84 -6.22
C PRO A 98 7.71 11.19 -5.47
N ILE A 99 7.62 11.46 -4.17
CA ILE A 99 8.78 11.65 -3.31
C ILE A 99 9.21 10.28 -2.76
N PRO A 100 10.47 9.87 -2.90
CA PRO A 100 11.00 8.74 -2.15
C PRO A 100 11.06 9.11 -0.66
N GLY A 101 9.98 8.81 0.07
CA GLY A 101 9.84 9.09 1.50
C GLY A 101 8.76 8.23 2.15
N ALA A 102 8.92 7.92 3.43
CA ALA A 102 7.91 7.21 4.22
C ALA A 102 6.60 8.02 4.30
N PHE A 103 5.50 7.39 4.71
CA PHE A 103 4.20 8.06 4.87
C PHE A 103 4.27 9.34 5.74
N THR A 104 5.23 9.39 6.67
CA THR A 104 5.56 10.57 7.46
C THR A 104 5.96 11.78 6.61
N SER A 105 6.71 11.60 5.51
CA SER A 105 7.08 12.70 4.60
C SER A 105 5.88 13.30 3.87
N TYR A 106 4.85 12.50 3.56
CA TYR A 106 3.59 13.03 3.01
C TYR A 106 2.82 13.81 4.09
N ALA A 107 2.77 13.31 5.33
CA ALA A 107 2.09 13.97 6.44
C ALA A 107 2.73 15.32 6.85
N THR A 108 4.05 15.39 6.92
CA THR A 108 4.80 16.64 7.19
C THR A 108 4.56 17.70 6.11
N ARG A 109 4.32 17.28 4.87
CA ARG A 109 4.22 18.17 3.71
C ARG A 109 2.80 18.63 3.38
N PHE A 110 1.79 17.81 3.65
CA PHE A 110 0.39 18.10 3.31
C PHE A 110 -0.46 18.57 4.49
N VAL A 111 -0.11 18.21 5.74
CA VAL A 111 -0.93 18.53 6.91
C VAL A 111 -0.24 19.57 7.77
N ASP A 112 0.83 19.18 8.47
CA ASP A 112 1.64 20.09 9.28
C ASP A 112 2.96 19.40 9.69
N PRO A 113 4.09 20.13 9.79
CA PRO A 113 5.35 19.58 10.27
C PRO A 113 5.27 18.90 11.65
N SER A 114 4.40 19.40 12.53
CA SER A 114 4.20 18.84 13.88
C SER A 114 3.51 17.46 13.85
N LEU A 115 2.58 17.25 12.92
CA LEU A 115 1.89 15.98 12.73
C LEU A 115 2.83 14.92 12.14
N GLY A 116 3.69 15.34 11.20
CA GLY A 116 4.76 14.49 10.69
C GLY A 116 5.74 14.02 11.76
N PHE A 117 6.13 14.92 12.68
CA PHE A 117 6.95 14.57 13.85
C PHE A 117 6.24 13.58 14.78
N ALA A 118 4.96 13.83 15.09
CA ALA A 118 4.15 12.94 15.91
C ALA A 118 4.03 11.53 15.30
N MET A 119 3.79 11.42 13.99
CA MET A 119 3.75 10.13 13.30
C MET A 119 5.11 9.41 13.32
N GLY A 120 6.22 10.14 13.20
CA GLY A 120 7.56 9.57 13.36
C GLY A 120 7.78 9.00 14.77
N TRP A 121 7.30 9.71 15.80
CA TRP A 121 7.39 9.27 17.19
C TRP A 121 6.49 8.06 17.48
N ILE A 122 5.27 8.04 16.94
CA ILE A 122 4.35 6.89 17.01
C ILE A 122 4.96 5.66 16.34
N TYR A 123 5.61 5.85 15.19
CA TYR A 123 6.29 4.77 14.49
C TYR A 123 7.44 4.22 15.34
N TRP A 124 8.28 5.08 15.91
CA TRP A 124 9.36 4.66 16.80
C TRP A 124 8.86 3.87 18.02
N PHE A 125 7.77 4.33 18.67
CA PHE A 125 7.16 3.59 19.77
C PHE A 125 6.62 2.22 19.34
N SER A 126 6.06 2.10 18.13
CA SER A 126 5.57 0.81 17.62
C SER A 126 6.70 -0.22 17.53
N TRP A 127 7.89 0.19 17.08
CA TRP A 127 9.07 -0.66 17.06
C TRP A 127 9.61 -0.96 18.46
N ALA A 128 9.64 0.03 19.34
CA ALA A 128 10.08 -0.16 20.72
C ALA A 128 9.19 -1.15 21.49
N ILE A 129 7.86 -1.05 21.33
CA ILE A 129 6.90 -1.98 21.92
C ILE A 129 7.10 -3.39 21.35
N THR A 130 7.27 -3.51 20.03
CA THR A 130 7.55 -4.81 19.39
C THR A 130 8.80 -5.45 19.99
N PHE A 131 9.89 -4.69 20.14
CA PHE A 131 11.11 -5.17 20.78
C PHE A 131 10.89 -5.60 22.24
N ALA A 132 10.11 -4.83 23.01
CA ALA A 132 9.76 -5.20 24.38
C ALA A 132 8.92 -6.49 24.46
N LEU A 133 8.00 -6.69 23.50
CA LEU A 133 7.20 -7.91 23.38
C LEU A 133 8.08 -9.12 23.06
N GLU A 134 9.01 -8.99 22.11
CA GLU A 134 9.97 -10.04 21.76
C GLU A 134 10.87 -10.40 22.97
N LEU A 135 11.31 -9.41 23.74
CA LEU A 135 12.10 -9.63 24.96
C LEU A 135 11.29 -10.36 26.04
N THR A 136 10.02 -9.98 26.23
CA THR A 136 9.12 -10.62 27.19
C THR A 136 8.80 -12.06 26.79
N ALA A 137 8.51 -12.29 25.50
CA ALA A 137 8.27 -13.62 24.96
C ALA A 137 9.51 -14.52 25.12
N THR A 138 10.70 -14.01 24.84
CA THR A 138 11.96 -14.73 25.06
C THR A 138 12.14 -15.11 26.53
N GLY A 139 11.85 -14.19 27.46
CA GLY A 139 11.89 -14.47 28.90
C GLY A 139 10.92 -15.58 29.32
N LEU A 140 9.71 -15.59 28.78
CA LEU A 140 8.73 -16.66 29.03
C LEU A 140 9.20 -18.01 28.49
N ILE A 141 9.81 -18.04 27.30
CA ILE A 141 10.32 -19.27 26.67
C ILE A 141 11.52 -19.85 27.44
N ILE A 142 12.38 -19.02 28.01
CA ILE A 142 13.54 -19.47 28.79
C ILE A 142 13.11 -20.02 30.17
N HIS A 143 12.01 -19.49 30.73
CA HIS A 143 11.48 -19.93 32.02
C HIS A 143 10.45 -21.08 31.91
N SER A 144 9.98 -21.41 30.71
CA SER A 144 9.09 -22.56 30.42
C SER A 144 9.87 -23.83 30.10
#